data_AF-A0A8J6KCQ9-F1
#
_entry.id   AF-A0A8J6KCQ9-F1
#
_cell.length_a   1.000
_cell.length_b   1.000
_cell.length_c   1.000
_cell.angle_alpha   90.00
_cell.angle_beta   90.00
_cell.angle_gamma   90.00
#
_symmetry.space_group_name_H-M   'P 1'
#
loop_
_entity.id
_entity.type
_entity.pdbx_description
1 polymer ?
#
loop_
_entity_poly.entity_id
_entity_poly.type
_entity_poly.pdbx_seq_one_letter_code
_entity_poly.pdbx_strand_id
1 'polypeptide(L)' 'MSLLNHSCDPNCVIIFEGKFLHLRTIKEIPQGEELTISYIDVKMPSHMRQLQLQRQYCFTCDCQRCMSKEKVQ' A
#
# COMPACT_ATOMS: atom_id res chain seq x y z
N MET A 1 4.13 1.11 14.39
CA MET A 1 4.76 1.22 13.06
C MET A 1 3.89 2.17 12.24
N SER A 2 4.16 3.47 12.32
CA SER A 2 3.35 4.52 11.67
C SER A 2 4.19 5.43 10.79
N LEU A 3 5.39 4.98 10.40
CA LEU A 3 6.31 5.74 9.54
C LEU A 3 6.19 5.34 8.07
N LEU A 4 5.73 4.13 7.77
CA LEU A 4 5.62 3.62 6.40
C LEU A 4 4.29 4.06 5.82
N ASN A 5 4.31 4.86 4.76
CA ASN A 5 3.09 5.30 4.08
C ASN A 5 2.46 4.19 3.24
N HIS A 6 1.22 4.45 2.82
CA HIS A 6 0.45 3.54 2.00
C HIS A 6 0.78 3.68 0.50
N SER A 7 0.89 2.54 -0.20
CA SER A 7 0.71 2.48 -1.66
C SER A 7 -0.14 1.24 -2.02
N CYS A 8 -1.03 1.37 -3.02
CA CYS A 8 -1.72 0.19 -3.58
C CYS A 8 -0.82 -0.66 -4.48
N ASP A 9 0.40 -0.18 -4.75
CA ASP A 9 1.48 -0.89 -5.42
C ASP A 9 2.79 -0.75 -4.59
N PRO A 10 2.85 -1.36 -3.40
CA PRO A 10 3.93 -1.10 -2.45
C PRO A 10 5.27 -1.67 -2.91
N ASN A 11 6.37 -1.21 -2.30
CA ASN A 11 7.70 -1.78 -2.47
C ASN A 11 8.15 -2.63 -1.26
N CYS A 12 7.42 -2.58 -0.14
CA CYS A 12 7.64 -3.42 1.03
C CYS A 12 6.40 -4.22 1.43
N VAL A 13 6.64 -5.32 2.15
CA VAL A 13 5.61 -6.12 2.81
C VAL A 13 5.98 -6.36 4.27
N ILE A 14 4.97 -6.42 5.14
CA ILE A 14 5.11 -6.82 6.53
C ILE A 14 4.74 -8.29 6.67
N ILE A 15 5.62 -9.06 7.29
CA ILE A 15 5.42 -10.47 7.63
C ILE A 15 5.50 -10.60 9.14
N PHE A 16 4.51 -11.26 9.73
CA PHE A 16 4.52 -11.57 11.16
C PHE A 16 5.00 -13.01 11.37
N GLU A 17 6.13 -13.16 12.05
CA GLU A 17 6.67 -14.45 12.47
C GLU A 17 6.54 -14.54 14.00
N GLY A 18 5.41 -15.08 14.45
CA GLY A 18 5.04 -15.10 15.86
C GLY A 18 4.82 -13.67 16.41
N LYS A 19 5.73 -13.22 17.28
CA LYS A 19 5.71 -11.86 17.85
C LYS A 19 6.62 -10.88 17.09
N PHE A 20 7.39 -11.38 16.12
CA PHE A 20 8.31 -10.56 15.35
C PHE A 20 7.63 -10.02 14.10
N LEU A 21 7.91 -8.76 13.81
CA LEU A 21 7.48 -8.09 12.60
C LEU A 21 8.70 -7.93 11.70
N HIS A 22 8.67 -8.57 10.53
CA HIS A 22 9.67 -8.45 9.50
C HIS A 22 9.16 -7.55 8.38
N LEU A 23 9.89 -6.48 8.08
CA LEU A 23 9.68 -5.70 6.86
C LEU A 23 10.62 -6.25 5.79
N ARG A 24 10.07 -6.65 4.64
CA ARG A 24 10.86 -7.13 3.50
C ARG A 24 10.53 -6.34 2.26
N THR A 25 11.55 -6.03 1.46
CA THR A 25 11.38 -5.43 0.14
C THR A 25 10.88 -6.49 -0.83
N ILE A 26 9.98 -6.10 -1.72
CA ILE A 26 9.42 -6.96 -2.79
C ILE A 26 9.74 -6.41 -4.19
N LYS A 27 10.44 -5.28 -4.26
CA LYS A 27 10.93 -4.61 -5.45
C LYS A 27 12.33 -4.08 -5.19
N GLU A 28 13.07 -3.75 -6.25
CA GLU A 28 14.28 -2.95 -6.12
C GLU A 28 13.91 -1.54 -5.63
N ILE A 29 14.71 -1.00 -4.71
CA ILE A 29 14.46 0.31 -4.09
C ILE A 29 15.73 1.14 -4.24
N PRO A 30 15.77 2.10 -5.18
CA PRO A 30 16.83 3.07 -5.31
C PRO A 30 17.01 3.88 -4.01
N GLN A 31 18.23 4.36 -3.79
CA GLN A 31 18.51 5.23 -2.66
C GLN A 31 17.65 6.51 -2.74
N GLY A 32 16.97 6.82 -1.64
CA GLY A 32 16.09 7.99 -1.53
C GLY A 32 14.63 7.72 -1.95
N GLU A 33 14.30 6.55 -2.48
CA GLU A 33 12.90 6.17 -2.68
C GLU A 33 12.21 5.86 -1.35
N GLU A 34 10.95 6.28 -1.23
CA GLU A 34 10.15 6.07 -0.03
C GLU A 34 9.72 4.60 0.13
N LEU A 35 9.84 4.06 1.34
CA LEU A 35 9.34 2.73 1.67
C LEU A 35 7.84 2.77 1.94
N THR A 36 7.07 2.00 1.17
CA THR A 36 5.61 1.95 1.28
C THR A 36 5.11 0.52 1.48
N ILE A 37 3.99 0.39 2.19
CA ILE A 37 3.28 -0.87 2.41
C ILE A 37 1.81 -0.74 2.00
N SER A 38 1.11 -1.85 1.78
CA SER A 38 -0.34 -1.79 1.68
C SER A 38 -0.99 -1.84 3.06
N TYR A 39 -1.90 -0.91 3.34
CA TYR A 39 -2.71 -0.92 4.56
C TYR A 39 -3.99 -1.75 4.39
N ILE A 40 -4.37 -2.01 3.14
CA ILE A 40 -5.66 -2.59 2.76
C ILE A 40 -5.46 -3.71 1.74
N ASP A 41 -6.52 -4.47 1.44
CA ASP A 41 -6.47 -5.43 0.34
C ASP A 41 -6.48 -4.70 -1.02
N VAL A 42 -5.40 -4.89 -1.80
CA VAL A 42 -5.21 -4.26 -3.11
C VAL A 42 -5.93 -4.98 -4.25
N LYS A 43 -6.57 -6.13 -3.97
CA LYS A 43 -7.39 -6.88 -4.95
C LYS A 43 -8.75 -6.25 -5.18
N MET A 44 -9.19 -5.35 -4.30
CA MET A 44 -10.45 -4.64 -4.45
C MET A 44 -10.39 -3.60 -5.59
N PRO A 45 -11.54 -3.24 -6.20
CA PRO A 45 -11.62 -2.14 -7.14
C PRO A 45 -11.14 -0.81 -6.54
N SER A 46 -10.60 0.09 -7.38
CA SER A 46 -10.01 1.37 -6.94
C SER A 46 -10.95 2.21 -6.06
N HIS A 47 -12.23 2.32 -6.41
CA HIS A 47 -13.20 3.10 -5.62
C HIS A 47 -13.42 2.53 -4.21
N MET A 48 -13.40 1.20 -4.04
CA MET A 48 -13.51 0.55 -2.73
C MET A 48 -12.25 0.78 -1.90
N ARG A 49 -11.07 0.71 -2.54
CA ARG A 49 -9.79 1.04 -1.90
C ARG A 49 -9.80 2.48 -1.36
N GLN A 50 -10.21 3.45 -2.18
CA GLN A 50 -10.30 4.86 -1.77
C GLN A 50 -11.25 5.06 -0.60
N LEU A 51 -12.44 4.47 -0.68
CA LEU A 51 -13.43 4.59 0.39
C LEU A 51 -12.92 4.04 1.71
N GLN A 52 -12.23 2.89 1.69
CA GLN A 52 -11.66 2.31 2.90
C GLN A 52 -10.53 3.18 3.47
N LEU A 53 -9.61 3.65 2.62
CA LEU A 53 -8.51 4.53 3.06
C LEU A 53 -9.02 5.83 3.65
N GLN A 54 -10.02 6.45 3.02
CA GLN A 54 -10.64 7.66 3.53
C GLN A 54 -11.33 7.43 4.89
N ARG A 55 -12.04 6.31 5.05
CA ARG A 55 -12.76 5.99 6.30
C ARG A 55 -11.84 5.63 7.47
N GLN A 56 -10.75 4.91 7.21
CA GLN A 56 -9.88 4.37 8.27
C GLN A 56 -8.67 5.25 8.55
N TYR A 57 -8.17 5.94 7.52
CA TYR A 57 -6.89 6.68 7.58
C TYR A 57 -7.02 8.14 7.14
N CYS A 58 -8.22 8.60 6.75
CA CYS A 58 -8.50 9.99 6.43
C CYS A 58 -7.65 10.60 5.29
N PHE A 59 -7.22 9.80 4.32
CA PHE A 59 -6.51 10.28 3.13
C PHE A 59 -7.05 9.64 1.83
N THR A 60 -6.70 10.23 0.69
CA THR A 60 -6.98 9.70 -0.65
C THR A 60 -5.67 9.23 -1.27
N CYS A 61 -5.65 8.02 -1.82
CA CYS A 61 -4.45 7.46 -2.43
C CYS A 61 -4.29 7.96 -3.86
N ASP A 62 -3.12 8.50 -4.20
CA ASP A 62 -2.77 9.04 -5.51
C ASP A 62 -1.78 8.16 -6.28
N CYS A 63 -1.57 6.91 -5.82
CA CYS A 63 -0.66 5.99 -6.51
C CYS A 63 -1.12 5.69 -7.95
N GLN A 64 -0.19 5.21 -8.77
CA GLN A 64 -0.44 4.88 -10.18
C GLN A 64 -1.64 3.95 -10.39
N ARG A 65 -1.86 2.95 -9.52
CA ARG A 65 -3.02 2.03 -9.61
C ARG A 65 -4.36 2.67 -9.27
N CYS A 66 -4.36 3.80 -8.57
CA CYS A 66 -5.58 4.56 -8.27
C CYS A 66 -5.86 5.63 -9.32
N MET A 67 -4.82 6.21 -9.93
CA MET A 67 -4.95 7.17 -11.03
C MET A 67 -5.25 6.49 -12.37
N SER A 68 -4.60 5.35 -12.62
CA SER A 68 -4.91 4.49 -13.75
C SER A 68 -6.26 3.85 -13.47
N LYS A 69 -7.28 4.22 -14.23
CA LYS A 69 -8.60 3.59 -14.18
C LYS A 69 -8.49 2.15 -14.68
N GLU A 70 -7.87 1.26 -13.90
CA GLU A 70 -7.85 -0.17 -14.17
C GLU A 70 -9.31 -0.63 -14.10
N LYS A 71 -9.91 -0.78 -15.29
CA LYS A 71 -11.13 -1.55 -15.46
C LYS A 71 -10.76 -2.96 -15.03
N VAL A 72 -11.15 -3.34 -13.81
CA VAL A 72 -11.22 -4.75 -13.45
C VAL A 72 -12.25 -5.35 -14.40
N GLN A 73 -11.76 -6.10 -15.39
CA GLN A 73 -12.59 -6.90 -16.28
C GLN A 73 -13.01 -8.19 -15.59
#